data_AF-A0A7Y2HU07-F1
#
_entry.id   AF-A0A7Y2HU07-F1
#
_cell.length_a   1.000
_cell.length_b   1.000
_cell.length_c   1.000
_cell.angle_alpha   90.00
_cell.angle_beta   90.00
_cell.angle_gamma   90.00
#
_symmetry.space_group_name_H-M   'P 1'
#
loop_
_entity.id
_entity.type
_entity.pdbx_description
1 polymer ?
#
loop_
_entity_poly.entity_id
_entity_poly.type
_entity_poly.pdbx_seq_one_letter_code
_entity_poly.pdbx_strand_id
1 'polypeptide(L)'
;IIDLRYNGGGLVRTANLLGDFLGAFANDGRVFSETQFNADRAAANNSSAFFERRGNSLNLSRLVVIATRGTASASELITNSLAAYFDVAIVGDNTFGKPVGQIGLEFCEKILRPTSFKTVNAAGEGEYFDGLAVDCAAPDDLNFAVGSDADPNMIAAMTYLETGACPAAAAARRSLASDASERRQRDRRGPPQREFADAY
;
A
#
# COMPACT_ATOMS: atom_id res chain seq x y z
N ILE A 1 -4.46 10.91 -9.10
CA ILE A 1 -5.18 9.70 -8.65
C ILE A 1 -4.45 8.50 -9.23
N ILE A 2 -4.23 7.45 -8.46
CA ILE A 2 -3.78 6.14 -8.96
C ILE A 2 -4.82 5.09 -8.55
N ASP A 3 -5.23 4.27 -9.51
CA ASP A 3 -6.19 3.20 -9.26
C ASP A 3 -5.47 1.85 -9.13
N LEU A 4 -5.47 1.31 -7.90
CA LEU A 4 -4.84 0.04 -7.55
C LEU A 4 -5.89 -0.98 -7.05
N ARG A 5 -7.19 -0.75 -7.31
CA ARG A 5 -8.29 -1.50 -6.69
C ARG A 5 -8.23 -3.01 -6.92
N TYR A 6 -7.64 -3.46 -8.03
CA TYR A 6 -7.47 -4.88 -8.37
C TYR A 6 -5.99 -5.31 -8.41
N ASN A 7 -5.08 -4.49 -7.89
CA ASN A 7 -3.65 -4.76 -7.97
C ASN A 7 -3.11 -5.42 -6.68
N GLY A 8 -2.99 -6.75 -6.72
CA GLY A 8 -2.42 -7.57 -5.63
C GLY A 8 -0.90 -7.43 -5.41
N GLY A 9 -0.24 -6.50 -6.10
CA GLY A 9 1.15 -6.17 -5.94
C GLY A 9 2.00 -6.68 -7.10
N GLY A 10 3.16 -7.28 -6.77
CA GLY A 10 4.13 -7.71 -7.77
C GLY A 10 5.55 -7.44 -7.31
N LEU A 11 6.34 -6.82 -8.18
CA LEU A 11 7.75 -6.62 -7.95
C LEU A 11 8.01 -5.31 -7.17
N VAL A 12 8.78 -5.42 -6.08
CA VAL A 12 9.22 -4.24 -5.29
C VAL A 12 9.95 -3.22 -6.18
N ARG A 13 10.78 -3.67 -7.13
CA ARG A 13 11.46 -2.76 -8.08
C ARG A 13 10.48 -1.91 -8.92
N THR A 14 9.30 -2.44 -9.24
CA THR A 14 8.27 -1.70 -9.99
C THR A 14 7.59 -0.67 -9.09
N ALA A 15 7.37 -1.01 -7.81
CA ALA A 15 6.91 -0.04 -6.82
C ALA A 15 7.93 1.08 -6.59
N ASN A 16 9.23 0.77 -6.52
CA ASN A 16 10.30 1.77 -6.41
C ASN A 16 10.31 2.72 -7.61
N LEU A 17 10.26 2.17 -8.83
CA LEU A 17 10.22 2.98 -10.05
C LEU A 17 8.98 3.89 -10.10
N LEU A 18 7.82 3.40 -9.68
CA LEU A 18 6.62 4.23 -9.60
C LEU A 18 6.76 5.29 -8.49
N GLY A 19 7.36 4.94 -7.35
CA GLY A 19 7.72 5.87 -6.28
C GLY A 19 8.61 7.01 -6.78
N ASP A 20 9.60 6.71 -7.63
CA ASP A 20 10.45 7.71 -8.25
C ASP A 20 9.65 8.73 -9.07
N PHE A 21 8.67 8.28 -9.84
CA PHE A 21 7.82 9.19 -10.62
C PHE A 21 6.85 9.99 -9.74
N LEU A 22 6.38 9.44 -8.62
CA LEU A 22 5.35 10.08 -7.79
C LEU A 22 5.91 10.97 -6.67
N GLY A 23 7.13 10.73 -6.20
CA GLY A 23 7.67 11.39 -5.01
C GLY A 23 9.09 11.97 -5.14
N ALA A 24 9.90 11.51 -6.10
CA ALA A 24 11.32 11.89 -6.14
C ALA A 24 11.59 13.35 -6.57
N PHE A 25 10.60 14.08 -7.12
CA PHE A 25 10.81 15.48 -7.49
C PHE A 25 11.27 16.32 -6.30
N ALA A 26 10.63 16.13 -5.14
CA ALA A 26 10.94 16.85 -3.90
C ALA A 26 11.81 16.03 -2.92
N ASN A 27 11.96 14.73 -3.16
CA ASN A 27 12.55 13.79 -2.20
C ASN A 27 13.74 13.01 -2.74
N ASP A 28 14.39 13.48 -3.80
CA ASP A 28 15.56 12.84 -4.40
C ASP A 28 16.63 12.48 -3.36
N GLY A 29 17.13 11.25 -3.41
CA GLY A 29 18.11 10.72 -2.45
C GLY A 29 17.58 10.42 -1.04
N ARG A 30 16.30 10.69 -0.73
CA ARG A 30 15.68 10.28 0.54
C ARG A 30 15.22 8.82 0.48
N VAL A 31 15.08 8.18 1.63
CA VAL A 31 14.67 6.76 1.72
C VAL A 31 13.24 6.58 1.22
N PHE A 32 13.03 5.80 0.17
CA PHE A 32 11.68 5.41 -0.24
C PHE A 32 11.12 4.30 0.66
N SER A 33 11.91 3.26 0.88
CA SER A 33 11.56 2.13 1.74
C SER A 33 12.80 1.40 2.22
N GLU A 34 12.64 0.62 3.28
CA GLU A 34 13.66 -0.31 3.75
C GLU A 34 13.12 -1.73 3.72
N THR A 35 13.96 -2.66 3.29
CA THR A 35 13.73 -4.10 3.35
C THR A 35 14.47 -4.65 4.57
N GLN A 36 13.72 -5.27 5.47
CA GLN A 36 14.22 -5.82 6.73
C GLN A 36 13.99 -7.33 6.78
N PHE A 37 15.08 -8.08 6.89
CA PHE A 37 15.10 -9.51 7.15
C PHE A 37 15.21 -9.77 8.66
N ASN A 38 15.05 -11.03 9.06
CA ASN A 38 15.27 -11.43 10.46
C ASN A 38 16.72 -11.21 10.91
N ALA A 39 16.99 -11.39 12.21
CA ALA A 39 18.29 -11.14 12.81
C ALA A 39 19.44 -11.96 12.17
N ASP A 40 19.17 -13.20 11.77
CA ASP A 40 20.18 -14.10 11.18
C ASP A 40 20.59 -13.69 9.77
N ARG A 41 19.71 -12.97 9.06
CA ARG A 41 19.90 -12.56 7.67
C ARG A 41 20.14 -11.05 7.50
N ALA A 42 19.82 -10.26 8.53
CA ALA A 42 19.81 -8.80 8.47
C ALA A 42 21.15 -8.21 8.00
N ALA A 43 22.27 -8.68 8.56
CA ALA A 43 23.59 -8.15 8.25
C ALA A 43 23.98 -8.28 6.77
N ALA A 44 23.46 -9.31 6.09
CA ALA A 44 23.75 -9.57 4.68
C ALA A 44 22.71 -8.99 3.72
N ASN A 45 21.44 -8.90 4.16
CA ASN A 45 20.31 -8.74 3.24
C ASN A 45 19.46 -7.48 3.47
N ASN A 46 19.59 -6.81 4.62
CA ASN A 46 18.89 -5.54 4.81
C ASN A 46 19.35 -4.52 3.79
N SER A 47 18.39 -3.75 3.26
CA SER A 47 18.69 -2.76 2.23
C SER A 47 17.70 -1.60 2.30
N SER A 48 18.16 -0.44 1.86
CA SER A 48 17.32 0.76 1.69
C SER A 48 17.18 1.04 0.20
N ALA A 49 15.96 1.28 -0.23
CA ALA A 49 15.67 1.89 -1.52
C ALA A 49 15.57 3.40 -1.33
N PHE A 50 16.22 4.17 -2.19
CA PHE A 50 16.16 5.63 -2.19
C PHE A 50 15.35 6.10 -3.40
N PHE A 51 14.71 7.26 -3.27
CA PHE A 51 14.14 7.94 -4.42
C PHE A 51 15.24 8.33 -5.40
N GLU A 52 15.01 8.06 -6.68
CA GLU A 52 15.85 8.50 -7.78
C GLU A 52 15.04 9.41 -8.71
N ARG A 53 15.35 10.71 -8.74
CA ARG A 53 14.62 11.65 -9.58
C ARG A 53 14.75 11.28 -11.06
N ARG A 54 13.61 11.14 -11.73
CA ARG A 54 13.50 10.90 -13.16
C ARG A 54 13.11 12.19 -13.87
N GLY A 55 13.35 12.26 -15.19
CA GLY A 55 13.00 13.44 -15.99
C GLY A 55 11.52 13.84 -15.91
N ASN A 56 10.63 12.86 -15.71
CA ASN A 56 9.18 13.06 -15.60
C ASN A 56 8.65 12.85 -14.18
N SER A 57 9.49 12.94 -13.14
CA SER A 57 8.99 12.89 -11.76
C SER A 57 8.05 14.07 -11.49
N LEU A 58 6.88 13.75 -10.93
CA LEU A 58 5.82 14.70 -10.61
C LEU A 58 6.12 15.41 -9.29
N ASN A 59 5.80 16.70 -9.23
CA ASN A 59 5.85 17.49 -8.01
C ASN A 59 4.49 17.44 -7.28
N LEU A 60 4.16 16.27 -6.72
CA LEU A 60 2.86 16.07 -6.05
C LEU A 60 2.91 16.62 -4.61
N SER A 61 1.85 17.34 -4.23
CA SER A 61 1.57 17.69 -2.83
C SER A 61 0.49 16.80 -2.20
N ARG A 62 -0.28 16.10 -3.04
CA ARG A 62 -1.37 15.19 -2.64
C ARG A 62 -1.51 14.06 -3.64
N LEU A 63 -1.78 12.85 -3.15
CA LEU A 63 -2.12 11.67 -3.94
C LEU A 63 -3.40 11.04 -3.39
N VAL A 64 -4.27 10.59 -4.28
CA VAL A 64 -5.37 9.69 -3.92
C VAL A 64 -5.10 8.33 -4.56
N VAL A 65 -5.12 7.30 -3.73
CA VAL A 65 -5.03 5.89 -4.12
C VAL A 65 -6.43 5.28 -4.02
N ILE A 66 -6.95 4.77 -5.12
CA ILE A 66 -8.15 3.93 -5.09
C ILE A 66 -7.70 2.50 -4.79
N ALA A 67 -8.24 1.92 -3.72
CA ALA A 67 -7.85 0.60 -3.24
C ALA A 67 -9.05 -0.23 -2.78
N THR A 68 -8.85 -1.54 -2.71
CA THR A 68 -9.80 -2.48 -2.08
C THR A 68 -9.03 -3.50 -1.24
N ARG A 69 -9.75 -4.44 -0.62
CA ARG A 69 -9.14 -5.63 0.00
C ARG A 69 -8.29 -6.47 -0.96
N GLY A 70 -8.41 -6.28 -2.28
CA GLY A 70 -7.54 -6.89 -3.29
C GLY A 70 -6.21 -6.17 -3.52
N THR A 71 -6.06 -4.93 -3.04
CA THR A 71 -4.83 -4.15 -3.15
C THR A 71 -3.80 -4.64 -2.14
N ALA A 72 -2.66 -5.16 -2.58
CA ALA A 72 -1.72 -5.85 -1.69
C ALA A 72 -0.24 -5.63 -2.03
N SER A 73 0.63 -5.92 -1.07
CA SER A 73 2.08 -6.07 -1.25
C SER A 73 2.73 -4.83 -1.89
N ALA A 74 3.38 -4.96 -3.04
CA ALA A 74 4.04 -3.83 -3.72
C ALA A 74 3.10 -2.62 -3.97
N SER A 75 1.79 -2.84 -4.13
CA SER A 75 0.79 -1.77 -4.23
C SER A 75 0.64 -0.99 -2.91
N GLU A 76 0.67 -1.71 -1.78
CA GLU A 76 0.60 -1.11 -0.45
C GLU A 76 1.91 -0.38 -0.11
N LEU A 77 3.06 -0.92 -0.57
CA LEU A 77 4.36 -0.29 -0.40
C LEU A 77 4.39 1.13 -0.99
N ILE A 78 3.83 1.34 -2.20
CA ILE A 78 3.75 2.67 -2.82
C ILE A 78 3.02 3.65 -1.89
N THR A 79 1.85 3.23 -1.39
CA THR A 79 0.99 4.06 -0.54
C THR A 79 1.68 4.37 0.79
N ASN A 80 2.19 3.34 1.46
CA ASN A 80 2.87 3.45 2.75
C ASN A 80 4.16 4.29 2.68
N SER A 81 4.97 4.10 1.64
CA SER A 81 6.21 4.84 1.43
C SER A 81 6.00 6.31 1.14
N LEU A 82 5.01 6.66 0.29
CA LEU A 82 4.73 8.05 -0.08
C LEU A 82 4.05 8.83 1.05
N ALA A 83 3.27 8.17 1.91
CA ALA A 83 2.60 8.79 3.06
C ALA A 83 3.57 9.42 4.07
N ALA A 84 4.84 8.98 4.11
CA ALA A 84 5.88 9.59 4.94
C ALA A 84 6.33 10.99 4.46
N TYR A 85 5.91 11.42 3.27
CA TYR A 85 6.43 12.61 2.60
C TYR A 85 5.37 13.65 2.23
N PHE A 86 4.15 13.22 1.90
CA PHE A 86 3.05 14.10 1.56
C PHE A 86 1.70 13.42 1.82
N ASP A 87 0.62 14.18 1.65
CA ASP A 87 -0.75 13.72 1.90
C ASP A 87 -1.15 12.63 0.88
N VAL A 88 -1.37 11.41 1.38
CA VAL A 88 -1.85 10.27 0.60
C VAL A 88 -3.15 9.78 1.21
N ALA A 89 -4.25 9.86 0.46
CA ALA A 89 -5.55 9.38 0.90
C ALA A 89 -5.95 8.09 0.19
N ILE A 90 -6.57 7.17 0.92
CA ILE A 90 -7.12 5.93 0.37
C ILE A 90 -8.63 6.07 0.17
N VAL A 91 -9.09 5.83 -1.05
CA VAL A 91 -10.50 5.78 -1.43
C VAL A 91 -10.89 4.33 -1.77
N GLY A 92 -12.11 3.92 -1.41
CA GLY A 92 -12.62 2.58 -1.71
C GLY A 92 -12.81 1.77 -0.44
N ASP A 93 -11.90 0.82 -0.18
CA ASP A 93 -11.88 0.00 1.03
C ASP A 93 -10.44 -0.12 1.57
N ASN A 94 -10.28 -0.66 2.78
CA ASN A 94 -8.97 -0.99 3.34
C ASN A 94 -8.18 -1.85 2.37
N THR A 95 -6.85 -1.75 2.36
CA THR A 95 -6.01 -2.66 1.57
C THR A 95 -5.95 -4.06 2.21
N PHE A 96 -5.25 -5.01 1.58
CA PHE A 96 -5.18 -6.39 2.04
C PHE A 96 -4.41 -6.57 3.37
N GLY A 97 -3.27 -5.91 3.52
CA GLY A 97 -2.39 -6.00 4.68
C GLY A 97 -1.23 -6.98 4.52
N LYS A 98 -0.42 -6.84 3.47
CA LYS A 98 0.77 -7.67 3.20
C LYS A 98 2.05 -6.84 3.13
N PRO A 99 2.60 -6.37 4.26
CA PRO A 99 3.88 -5.64 4.33
C PRO A 99 5.12 -6.54 4.19
N VAL A 100 4.98 -7.73 3.59
CA VAL A 100 6.04 -8.73 3.50
C VAL A 100 6.26 -9.19 2.07
N GLY A 101 7.48 -9.65 1.80
CA GLY A 101 7.88 -10.20 0.51
C GLY A 101 8.53 -11.57 0.63
N GLN A 102 8.77 -12.18 -0.54
CA GLN A 102 9.28 -13.54 -0.67
C GLN A 102 10.45 -13.58 -1.63
N ILE A 103 11.53 -14.25 -1.25
CA ILE A 103 12.61 -14.61 -2.18
C ILE A 103 12.24 -15.89 -2.96
N GLY A 104 13.06 -16.25 -3.96
CA GLY A 104 12.98 -17.54 -4.64
C GLY A 104 14.19 -18.39 -4.28
N LEU A 105 13.94 -19.61 -3.80
CA LEU A 105 14.96 -20.62 -3.53
C LEU A 105 14.75 -21.79 -4.50
N GLU A 106 15.69 -22.01 -5.39
CA GLU A 106 15.63 -23.13 -6.34
C GLU A 106 15.96 -24.46 -5.64
N PHE A 107 15.14 -25.47 -5.86
CA PHE A 107 15.30 -26.81 -5.28
C PHE A 107 14.63 -27.86 -6.17
N CYS A 108 15.39 -28.84 -6.66
CA CYS A 108 14.88 -29.98 -7.44
C CYS A 108 13.85 -29.56 -8.53
N GLU A 109 14.26 -28.63 -9.41
CA GLU A 109 13.43 -28.07 -10.51
C GLU A 109 12.17 -27.31 -10.04
N LYS A 110 12.09 -26.96 -8.75
CA LYS A 110 11.03 -26.14 -8.16
C LYS A 110 11.61 -24.85 -7.59
N ILE A 111 10.73 -23.87 -7.35
CA ILE A 111 11.07 -22.65 -6.63
C ILE A 111 10.23 -22.60 -5.36
N LEU A 112 10.88 -22.61 -4.20
CA LEU A 112 10.27 -22.32 -2.91
C LEU A 112 10.26 -20.80 -2.71
N ARG A 113 9.11 -20.24 -2.30
CA ARG A 113 8.96 -18.81 -2.00
C ARG A 113 8.53 -18.59 -0.55
N PRO A 114 9.46 -18.64 0.42
CA PRO A 114 9.12 -18.36 1.81
C PRO A 114 8.86 -16.86 1.99
N THR A 115 8.03 -16.46 2.95
CA THR A 115 8.07 -15.08 3.46
C THR A 115 9.47 -14.84 4.01
N SER A 116 10.13 -13.77 3.56
CA SER A 116 11.57 -13.59 3.77
C SER A 116 11.96 -12.26 4.39
N PHE A 117 11.13 -11.24 4.20
CA PHE A 117 11.41 -9.90 4.67
C PHE A 117 10.11 -9.13 4.86
N LYS A 118 10.18 -8.09 5.68
CA LYS A 118 9.18 -7.03 5.73
C LYS A 118 9.71 -5.74 5.11
N THR A 119 8.80 -4.87 4.70
CA THR A 119 9.13 -3.55 4.19
C THR A 119 8.58 -2.46 5.09
N VAL A 120 9.39 -1.44 5.37
CA VAL A 120 8.97 -0.25 6.13
C VAL A 120 9.18 1.02 5.30
N ASN A 121 8.41 2.08 5.58
CA ASN A 121 8.65 3.41 5.01
C ASN A 121 9.79 4.15 5.75
N ALA A 122 10.06 5.39 5.34
CA ALA A 122 11.09 6.23 5.95
C ALA A 122 10.84 6.60 7.43
N ALA A 123 9.62 6.41 7.94
CA ALA A 123 9.26 6.58 9.34
C ALA A 123 9.35 5.26 10.14
N GLY A 124 9.76 4.16 9.49
CA GLY A 124 9.82 2.82 10.11
C GLY A 124 8.46 2.12 10.18
N GLU A 125 7.43 2.61 9.48
CA GLU A 125 6.09 2.02 9.50
C GLU A 125 5.97 0.88 8.48
N GLY A 126 5.56 -0.29 8.95
CA GLY A 126 5.31 -1.48 8.12
C GLY A 126 4.41 -2.53 8.78
N GLU A 127 3.71 -2.18 9.86
CA GLU A 127 2.93 -3.14 10.67
C GLU A 127 1.45 -3.20 10.26
N TYR A 128 1.12 -2.78 9.03
CA TYR A 128 -0.23 -2.71 8.47
C TYR A 128 -0.79 -4.08 8.05
N PHE A 129 -0.58 -5.13 8.83
CA PHE A 129 -1.04 -6.49 8.50
C PHE A 129 -2.55 -6.64 8.38
N ASP A 130 -3.34 -5.70 8.93
CA ASP A 130 -4.80 -5.68 8.78
C ASP A 130 -5.26 -4.87 7.55
N GLY A 131 -4.31 -4.28 6.81
CA GLY A 131 -4.52 -3.36 5.70
C GLY A 131 -4.24 -1.92 6.09
N LEU A 132 -3.77 -1.12 5.13
CA LEU A 132 -3.81 0.34 5.20
C LEU A 132 -5.28 0.77 5.25
N ALA A 133 -5.58 1.68 6.17
CA ALA A 133 -6.94 2.10 6.45
C ALA A 133 -7.49 3.01 5.35
N VAL A 134 -8.74 2.79 4.97
CA VAL A 134 -9.46 3.67 4.04
C VAL A 134 -9.73 5.03 4.69
N ASP A 135 -9.58 6.10 3.90
CA ASP A 135 -9.96 7.45 4.29
C ASP A 135 -11.38 7.80 3.87
N CYS A 136 -11.71 7.48 2.62
CA CYS A 136 -13.04 7.70 2.05
C CYS A 136 -13.61 6.39 1.49
N ALA A 137 -14.53 5.78 2.24
CA ALA A 137 -15.14 4.52 1.82
C ALA A 137 -16.03 4.70 0.58
N ALA A 138 -15.72 3.98 -0.51
CA ALA A 138 -16.49 4.03 -1.75
C ALA A 138 -16.76 2.59 -2.25
N PRO A 139 -17.95 2.31 -2.79
CA PRO A 139 -18.29 0.98 -3.26
C PRO A 139 -17.60 0.71 -4.61
N ASP A 140 -17.15 -0.52 -4.80
CA ASP A 140 -16.75 -0.99 -6.12
C ASP A 140 -17.97 -1.53 -6.88
N ASP A 141 -18.69 -0.62 -7.55
CA ASP A 141 -19.93 -0.94 -8.27
C ASP A 141 -19.63 -1.34 -9.71
N LEU A 142 -19.72 -2.65 -9.99
CA LEU A 142 -19.41 -3.26 -11.28
C LEU A 142 -20.40 -2.87 -12.40
N ASN A 143 -21.49 -2.15 -12.09
CA ASN A 143 -22.38 -1.59 -13.11
C ASN A 143 -21.75 -0.36 -13.81
N PHE A 144 -20.72 0.25 -13.21
CA PHE A 144 -19.99 1.36 -13.79
C PHE A 144 -18.59 0.93 -14.21
N ALA A 145 -18.14 1.39 -15.37
CA ALA A 145 -16.79 1.11 -15.84
C ALA A 145 -15.75 1.79 -14.93
N VAL A 146 -14.67 1.08 -14.63
CA VAL A 146 -13.55 1.60 -13.85
C VAL A 146 -13.03 2.90 -14.47
N GLY A 147 -12.96 3.95 -13.64
CA GLY A 147 -12.46 5.27 -14.04
C GLY A 147 -13.44 6.12 -14.85
N SER A 148 -14.67 5.66 -15.06
CA SER A 148 -15.72 6.51 -15.64
C SER A 148 -16.14 7.63 -14.67
N ASP A 149 -16.73 8.71 -15.20
CA ASP A 149 -17.26 9.81 -14.39
C ASP A 149 -18.39 9.36 -13.43
N ALA A 150 -19.00 8.21 -13.71
CA ALA A 150 -20.03 7.58 -12.88
C ALA A 150 -19.46 6.56 -11.89
N ASP A 151 -18.16 6.23 -11.95
CA ASP A 151 -17.50 5.31 -11.01
C ASP A 151 -17.50 5.91 -9.61
N PRO A 152 -18.14 5.26 -8.61
CA PRO A 152 -18.21 5.80 -7.26
C PRO A 152 -16.84 6.08 -6.62
N ASN A 153 -15.81 5.30 -6.96
CA ASN A 153 -14.44 5.53 -6.47
C ASN A 153 -13.82 6.78 -7.12
N MET A 154 -14.08 7.01 -8.41
CA MET A 154 -13.58 8.20 -9.11
C MET A 154 -14.26 9.46 -8.59
N ILE A 155 -15.59 9.42 -8.39
CA ILE A 155 -16.35 10.52 -7.79
C ILE A 155 -15.80 10.86 -6.40
N ALA A 156 -15.57 9.86 -5.55
CA ALA A 156 -15.03 10.06 -4.21
C ALA A 156 -13.60 10.63 -4.23
N ALA A 157 -12.74 10.12 -5.12
CA ALA A 157 -11.37 10.61 -5.27
C ALA A 157 -11.32 12.06 -5.75
N MET A 158 -12.13 12.43 -6.74
CA MET A 158 -12.21 13.81 -7.24
C MET A 158 -12.76 14.74 -6.16
N THR A 159 -13.83 14.34 -5.46
CA THR A 159 -14.40 15.12 -4.35
C THR A 159 -13.35 15.38 -3.25
N TYR A 160 -12.56 14.36 -2.88
CA TYR A 160 -11.50 14.52 -1.89
C TYR A 160 -10.40 15.45 -2.38
N LEU A 161 -9.98 15.35 -3.64
CA LEU A 161 -8.97 16.24 -4.20
C LEU A 161 -9.43 17.71 -4.21
N GLU A 162 -10.70 17.97 -4.56
CA GLU A 162 -11.27 19.32 -4.65
C GLU A 162 -11.51 19.95 -3.28
N THR A 163 -11.98 19.16 -2.31
CA THR A 163 -12.49 19.70 -1.04
C THR A 163 -11.61 19.37 0.18
N GLY A 164 -10.74 18.37 0.07
CA GLY A 164 -10.04 17.79 1.21
C GLY A 164 -10.93 16.94 2.13
N ALA A 165 -12.17 16.66 1.75
CA ALA A 165 -13.13 15.89 2.54
C ALA A 165 -13.76 14.76 1.72
N CYS A 166 -14.16 13.69 2.42
CA CYS A 166 -14.88 12.59 1.79
C CYS A 166 -16.33 13.00 1.46
N PRO A 167 -16.93 12.44 0.39
CA PRO A 167 -18.37 12.56 0.17
C PRO A 167 -19.16 12.11 1.40
N ALA A 168 -20.30 12.74 1.69
CA ALA A 168 -21.11 12.41 2.87
C ALA A 168 -21.48 10.91 2.97
N ALA A 169 -21.78 10.28 1.82
CA ALA A 169 -22.06 8.85 1.74
C ALA A 169 -20.84 7.97 2.11
N ALA A 170 -19.63 8.44 1.82
CA ALA A 170 -18.39 7.75 2.17
C ALA A 170 -18.08 7.88 3.68
N ALA A 171 -18.29 9.07 4.25
CA ALA A 171 -18.12 9.30 5.68
C ALA A 171 -19.02 8.40 6.54
N ALA A 172 -20.29 8.24 6.13
CA ALA A 172 -21.25 7.36 6.82
C ALA A 172 -20.91 5.86 6.70
N ARG A 173 -20.15 5.46 5.67
CA ARG A 173 -19.72 4.06 5.50
C ARG A 173 -18.45 3.73 6.29
N ARG A 174 -17.55 4.69 6.47
CA ARG A 174 -16.34 4.51 7.28
C ARG A 174 -16.69 4.20 8.75
N SER A 175 -17.71 4.87 9.31
CA SER A 175 -18.18 4.59 10.67
C SER A 175 -18.78 3.18 10.84
N LEU A 176 -19.43 2.64 9.81
CA LEU A 176 -19.94 1.26 9.83
C LEU A 176 -18.81 0.23 9.71
N ALA A 177 -17.77 0.53 8.93
CA ALA A 177 -16.61 -0.35 8.75
C ALA A 177 -15.72 -0.41 10.01
N SER A 178 -15.56 0.69 10.75
CA SER A 178 -14.82 0.69 12.02
C SER A 178 -15.46 -0.23 13.06
N ASP A 179 -16.78 -0.18 13.21
CA ASP A 179 -17.52 -1.02 14.17
C ASP A 179 -17.41 -2.53 13.84
N ALA A 180 -17.22 -2.87 12.56
CA ALA A 180 -17.04 -4.26 12.13
C ALA A 180 -15.60 -4.77 12.32
N SER A 181 -14.58 -3.90 12.19
CA SER A 181 -13.18 -4.28 12.35
C SER A 181 -12.84 -4.59 13.82
N GLU A 182 -13.36 -3.81 14.76
CA GLU A 182 -13.20 -4.04 16.20
C GLU A 182 -13.73 -5.41 16.64
N ARG A 183 -14.76 -5.94 15.97
CA ARG A 183 -15.32 -7.26 16.25
C ARG A 183 -14.46 -8.41 15.72
N ARG A 184 -13.70 -8.19 14.62
CA ARG A 184 -12.82 -9.20 14.01
C ARG A 184 -11.45 -9.33 14.68
N GLN A 185 -10.93 -8.28 15.32
CA GLN A 185 -9.67 -8.31 16.08
C GLN A 185 -9.63 -9.30 17.27
N ARG A 186 -10.71 -10.06 17.51
CA ARG A 186 -10.75 -11.12 18.53
C ARG A 186 -9.98 -12.39 18.16
N ASP A 187 -9.53 -12.55 16.91
CA ASP A 187 -8.57 -13.61 16.55
C ASP A 187 -7.13 -13.14 16.85
N ARG A 188 -6.56 -13.67 17.94
CA ARG A 188 -5.26 -13.24 18.48
C ARG A 188 -4.06 -13.57 17.60
N ARG A 189 -4.20 -14.45 16.59
CA ARG A 189 -3.07 -14.83 15.72
C ARG A 189 -2.85 -13.87 14.56
N GLY A 190 -3.85 -13.08 14.17
CA GLY A 190 -3.78 -12.23 13.00
C GLY A 190 -3.63 -13.02 11.69
N PRO A 191 -3.40 -12.36 10.55
CA PRO A 191 -3.28 -13.04 9.27
C PRO A 191 -1.93 -13.78 9.12
N PRO A 192 -1.85 -14.84 8.30
CA PRO A 192 -0.64 -15.68 8.20
C PRO A 192 0.64 -14.90 7.88
N GLN A 193 0.57 -13.85 7.07
CA GLN A 193 1.74 -13.02 6.77
C GLN A 193 2.36 -12.33 8.01
N ARG A 194 1.56 -12.09 9.07
CA ARG A 194 2.05 -11.54 10.35
C ARG A 194 2.88 -12.57 11.10
N GLU A 195 2.41 -13.82 11.13
CA GLU A 195 3.11 -14.93 11.78
C GLU A 195 4.48 -15.21 11.15
N PHE A 196 4.60 -15.07 9.83
CA PHE A 196 5.82 -15.38 9.10
C PHE A 196 6.74 -14.19 8.81
N ALA A 197 6.44 -12.99 9.34
CA ALA A 197 7.18 -11.77 8.99
C ALA A 197 8.68 -11.84 9.35
N ASP A 198 9.02 -12.55 10.43
CA ASP A 198 10.40 -12.70 10.93
C ASP A 198 10.90 -14.16 10.87
N ALA A 199 10.25 -15.02 10.07
CA ALA A 199 10.46 -16.47 10.10
C ALA A 199 11.65 -17.00 9.28
N TYR A 200 12.25 -16.19 8.40
CA TYR A 200 13.32 -16.59 7.47
C TYR A 200 14.54 -15.69 7.58
#